data_AF-X0W1H5-F1
#
_entry.id   AF-X0W1H5-F1
#
_cell.length_a   1.000
_cell.length_b   1.000
_cell.length_c   1.000
_cell.angle_alpha   90.00
_cell.angle_beta   90.00
_cell.angle_gamma   90.00
#
_symmetry.space_group_name_H-M   'P 1'
#
loop_
_entity.id
_entity.type
_entity.pdbx_description
1 polymer ?
#
loop_
_entity_poly.entity_id
_entity_poly.type
_entity_poly.pdbx_seq_one_letter_code
_entity_poly.pdbx_strand_id
1 'polypeptide(L)'
;MTSINTKSRPDNRYFSPLPAQRELATELYHTIVDLPLICPHGHVDPQLFADPDYNFGSPTELLLIPDHYVFRMLYSQGISLESLGISRTDGGPTETDHRRIWQTFAEHFYLFQGTPTGTWLTDELDSVFGVHEKLSAKNAQDIYDHIDQKIQ
;
A
#
# COMPACT_ATOMS: atom_id res chain seq x y z
N MET A 1 21.51 2.33 23.77
CA MET A 1 21.00 2.94 22.52
C MET A 1 19.50 2.79 22.54
N THR A 2 18.80 3.85 22.92
CA THR A 2 17.34 3.87 22.99
C THR A 2 16.84 4.01 21.55
N SER A 3 16.33 2.93 20.96
CA SER A 3 15.65 2.99 19.68
C SER A 3 14.43 3.89 19.87
N ILE A 4 14.43 5.06 19.23
CA ILE A 4 13.25 5.92 19.17
C ILE A 4 12.21 5.08 18.42
N ASN A 5 11.12 4.71 19.09
CA ASN A 5 10.03 4.00 18.45
C ASN A 5 9.36 4.98 17.47
N THR A 6 9.74 4.89 16.19
CA THR A 6 9.21 5.71 15.10
C THR A 6 7.87 5.20 14.58
N LYS A 7 7.34 4.09 15.12
CA LYS A 7 6.02 3.60 14.71
C LYS A 7 4.95 4.62 15.07
N SER A 8 4.31 5.17 14.05
CA SER A 8 3.12 6.02 14.22
C SER A 8 1.92 5.23 14.75
N ARG A 9 1.99 3.89 14.74
CA ARG A 9 0.86 3.00 15.02
C ARG A 9 1.01 2.17 16.28
N PRO A 10 -0.10 1.95 17.00
CA PRO A 10 -0.08 1.10 18.18
C PRO A 10 0.13 -0.37 17.78
N ASP A 11 1.01 -1.06 18.51
CA ASP A 11 1.31 -2.47 18.27
C ASP A 11 0.09 -3.38 18.50
N ASN A 12 -0.89 -2.92 19.31
CA ASN A 12 -2.13 -3.65 19.60
C ASN A 12 -3.28 -3.36 18.62
N ARG A 13 -2.97 -2.86 17.42
CA ARG A 13 -3.97 -2.68 16.34
C ARG A 13 -4.71 -4.00 16.08
N TYR A 14 -6.01 -3.89 15.80
CA TYR A 14 -6.97 -4.99 15.59
C TYR A 14 -7.31 -5.85 16.82
N PHE A 15 -6.67 -5.63 17.98
CA PHE A 15 -7.05 -6.34 19.20
C PHE A 15 -8.33 -5.77 19.81
N SER A 16 -8.97 -6.58 20.64
CA SER A 16 -10.20 -6.20 21.35
C SER A 16 -10.02 -4.91 22.17
N PRO A 17 -11.04 -4.02 22.22
CA PRO A 17 -11.01 -2.88 23.12
C PRO A 17 -11.12 -3.30 24.60
N LEU A 18 -11.52 -4.53 24.93
CA LEU A 18 -11.63 -5.02 26.30
C LEU A 18 -10.24 -5.30 26.89
N PRO A 19 -9.84 -4.70 28.03
CA PRO A 19 -8.47 -4.78 28.54
C PRO A 19 -7.94 -6.21 28.70
N ALA A 20 -8.70 -7.09 29.37
CA ALA A 20 -8.27 -8.47 29.60
C ALA A 20 -8.08 -9.28 28.30
N GLN A 21 -8.92 -9.03 27.29
CA GLN A 21 -8.77 -9.69 25.99
C GLN A 21 -7.58 -9.13 25.21
N ARG A 22 -7.33 -7.82 25.30
CA ARG A 22 -6.21 -7.16 24.64
C ARG A 22 -4.86 -7.60 25.19
N GLU A 23 -4.77 -7.75 26.51
CA GLU A 23 -3.58 -8.23 27.20
C GLU A 23 -3.23 -9.64 26.74
N LEU A 24 -4.20 -10.57 26.78
CA LEU A 24 -4.00 -11.93 26.28
C LEU A 24 -3.62 -11.97 24.79
N ALA A 25 -4.27 -11.16 23.95
CA ALA A 25 -3.93 -11.08 22.52
C ALA A 25 -2.50 -10.57 22.29
N THR A 26 -2.06 -9.59 23.11
CA THR A 26 -0.70 -9.03 23.04
C THR A 26 0.34 -10.08 23.44
N GLU A 27 0.10 -10.82 24.53
CA GLU A 27 0.99 -11.90 24.96
C GLU A 27 1.15 -12.96 23.86
N LEU A 28 0.03 -13.43 23.28
CA LEU A 28 0.06 -14.42 22.21
C LEU A 28 0.78 -13.89 20.96
N TYR A 29 0.51 -12.65 20.56
CA TYR A 29 1.14 -12.03 19.39
C TYR A 29 2.66 -11.94 19.54
N HIS A 30 3.16 -11.54 20.71
CA HIS A 30 4.61 -11.45 20.96
C HIS A 30 5.32 -12.81 20.90
N THR A 31 4.61 -13.94 21.06
CA THR A 31 5.22 -15.26 20.86
C THR A 31 5.42 -15.63 19.39
N ILE A 32 4.76 -14.94 18.45
CA ILE A 32 4.75 -15.31 17.03
C ILE A 32 5.17 -14.19 16.07
N VAL A 33 5.28 -12.94 16.51
CA VAL A 33 5.48 -11.77 15.64
C VAL A 33 6.75 -11.85 14.79
N ASP A 34 7.82 -12.44 15.34
CA ASP A 34 9.12 -12.56 14.66
C ASP A 34 9.27 -13.88 13.89
N LEU A 35 8.21 -14.70 13.78
CA LEU A 35 8.28 -15.92 12.98
C LEU A 35 8.36 -15.59 11.48
N PRO A 36 9.08 -16.38 10.68
CA PRO A 36 9.13 -16.21 9.24
C PRO A 36 7.75 -16.34 8.61
N LEU A 37 7.48 -15.52 7.58
CA LEU A 37 6.29 -15.66 6.75
C LEU A 37 6.40 -16.92 5.89
N ILE A 38 5.41 -17.79 5.99
CA ILE A 38 5.22 -18.93 5.08
C ILE A 38 4.05 -18.56 4.17
N CYS A 39 4.35 -18.22 2.92
CA CYS A 39 3.38 -17.81 1.90
C CYS A 39 3.24 -18.93 0.84
N PRO A 40 2.51 -20.03 1.13
CA PRO A 40 2.49 -21.21 0.26
C PRO A 40 1.71 -21.02 -1.05
N HIS A 41 1.02 -19.89 -1.20
CA HIS A 41 0.28 -19.52 -2.39
C HIS A 41 0.36 -18.00 -2.60
N GLY A 42 0.63 -17.59 -3.83
CA GLY A 42 0.76 -16.19 -4.22
C GLY A 42 0.92 -16.04 -5.73
N HIS A 43 0.90 -14.80 -6.19
CA HIS A 43 0.97 -14.44 -7.61
C HIS A 43 2.04 -13.37 -7.89
N VAL A 44 3.06 -13.28 -7.03
CA VAL A 44 4.21 -12.41 -7.27
C VAL A 44 4.93 -12.93 -8.52
N ASP A 45 5.24 -12.02 -9.44
CA ASP A 45 5.96 -12.37 -10.67
C ASP A 45 7.36 -12.93 -10.32
N PRO A 46 7.70 -14.17 -10.72
CA PRO A 46 9.01 -14.74 -10.45
C PRO A 46 10.17 -13.95 -11.08
N GLN A 47 9.92 -13.14 -12.11
CA GLN A 47 10.96 -12.30 -12.73
C GLN A 47 11.58 -11.34 -11.71
N LEU A 48 10.77 -10.84 -10.75
CA LEU A 48 11.23 -10.02 -9.62
C LEU A 48 12.48 -10.60 -8.92
N PHE A 49 12.53 -11.93 -8.78
CA PHE A 49 13.60 -12.62 -8.05
C PHE A 49 14.71 -13.16 -8.97
N ALA A 50 14.43 -13.30 -10.26
CA ALA A 50 15.32 -13.93 -11.22
C ALA A 50 16.18 -12.92 -12.01
N ASP A 51 15.66 -11.70 -12.19
CA ASP A 51 16.30 -10.66 -12.99
C ASP A 51 17.07 -9.68 -12.07
N PRO A 52 18.42 -9.63 -12.15
CA PRO A 52 19.22 -8.73 -11.32
C PRO A 52 19.00 -7.25 -11.66
N ASP A 53 18.46 -6.95 -12.84
CA ASP A 53 18.18 -5.60 -13.31
C ASP A 53 16.67 -5.25 -13.20
N TYR A 54 15.89 -6.06 -12.46
CA TYR A 54 14.47 -5.80 -12.26
C TYR A 54 14.24 -4.43 -11.63
N ASN A 55 13.35 -3.65 -12.24
CA ASN A 55 12.95 -2.33 -11.75
C ASN A 55 11.45 -2.33 -11.44
N PHE A 56 11.07 -1.77 -10.29
CA PHE A 56 9.67 -1.68 -9.86
C PHE A 56 8.84 -0.65 -10.63
N GLY A 57 9.48 0.13 -11.50
CA GLY A 57 8.91 1.27 -12.20
C GLY A 57 8.66 2.42 -11.25
N SER A 58 7.47 2.97 -11.35
CA SER A 58 6.95 4.06 -10.52
C SER A 58 6.14 3.55 -9.32
N PRO A 59 5.91 4.40 -8.29
CA PRO A 59 4.94 4.12 -7.22
C PRO A 59 3.56 3.68 -7.73
N THR A 60 3.12 4.23 -8.86
CA THR A 60 1.84 3.89 -9.49
C THR A 60 1.84 2.48 -10.08
N GLU A 61 2.92 2.08 -10.75
CA GLU A 61 3.10 0.72 -11.28
C GLU A 61 3.25 -0.31 -10.17
N LEU A 62 3.83 0.08 -9.04
CA LEU A 62 4.01 -0.80 -7.90
C LEU A 62 2.71 -1.02 -7.10
N LEU A 63 2.02 0.06 -6.73
CA LEU A 63 0.97 0.02 -5.70
C LEU A 63 -0.46 0.14 -6.24
N LEU A 64 -0.64 0.65 -7.46
CA LEU A 64 -1.98 1.00 -7.97
C LEU A 64 -2.41 0.15 -9.16
N ILE A 65 -1.63 0.18 -10.25
CA ILE A 65 -1.97 -0.50 -11.51
C ILE A 65 -2.20 -2.01 -11.31
N PRO A 66 -1.37 -2.76 -10.56
CA PRO A 66 -1.57 -4.20 -10.40
C PRO A 66 -2.64 -4.55 -9.36
N ASP A 67 -3.03 -3.63 -8.46
CA ASP A 67 -3.94 -3.93 -7.36
C ASP A 67 -5.41 -3.64 -7.71
N HIS A 68 -6.13 -4.71 -8.06
CA HIS A 68 -7.55 -4.65 -8.36
C HIS A 68 -8.45 -4.28 -7.19
N TYR A 69 -7.99 -4.33 -5.93
CA TYR A 69 -8.77 -3.77 -4.83
C TYR A 69 -8.76 -2.24 -4.87
N VAL A 70 -7.63 -1.64 -5.25
CA VAL A 70 -7.48 -0.18 -5.35
C VAL A 70 -8.32 0.37 -6.49
N PHE A 71 -8.06 -0.06 -7.73
CA PHE A 71 -8.77 0.51 -8.88
C PHE A 71 -10.26 0.14 -8.90
N ARG A 72 -10.67 -0.99 -8.30
CA ARG A 72 -12.10 -1.33 -8.17
C ARG A 72 -12.84 -0.36 -7.25
N MET A 73 -12.21 0.11 -6.18
CA MET A 73 -12.82 1.12 -5.30
C MET A 73 -13.00 2.44 -6.04
N LEU A 74 -11.96 2.91 -6.75
CA LEU A 74 -12.02 4.13 -7.54
C LEU A 74 -13.06 4.05 -8.67
N TYR A 75 -13.07 2.92 -9.40
CA TYR A 75 -14.06 2.66 -10.44
C TYR A 75 -15.50 2.63 -9.92
N SER A 76 -15.72 2.12 -8.71
CA SER A 76 -17.04 2.14 -8.07
C SER A 76 -17.57 3.56 -7.82
N GLN A 77 -16.68 4.56 -7.77
CA GLN A 77 -17.03 5.98 -7.60
C GLN A 77 -17.04 6.78 -8.91
N GLY A 78 -16.93 6.09 -10.07
CA GLY A 78 -17.03 6.71 -11.38
C GLY A 78 -15.69 7.14 -12.01
N ILE A 79 -14.55 6.76 -11.43
CA ILE A 79 -13.22 6.99 -12.03
C ILE A 79 -12.94 5.88 -13.03
N SER A 80 -12.77 6.20 -14.31
CA SER A 80 -12.62 5.17 -15.33
C SER A 80 -11.26 4.45 -15.26
N LEU A 81 -11.22 3.18 -15.66
CA LEU A 81 -10.02 2.35 -15.61
C LEU A 81 -8.89 2.93 -16.48
N GLU A 82 -9.24 3.45 -17.67
CA GLU A 82 -8.27 4.08 -18.56
C GLU A 82 -7.65 5.34 -17.96
N SER A 83 -8.37 6.07 -17.09
CA SER A 83 -7.81 7.23 -16.37
C SER A 83 -6.83 6.83 -15.25
N LEU A 84 -6.80 5.55 -14.89
CA LEU A 84 -5.92 4.97 -13.88
C LEU A 84 -4.76 4.16 -14.49
N GLY A 85 -4.54 4.28 -15.80
CA GLY A 85 -3.47 3.54 -16.50
C GLY A 85 -3.74 2.05 -16.68
N ILE A 86 -4.96 1.56 -16.43
CA ILE A 86 -5.29 0.15 -16.61
C ILE A 86 -5.51 -0.15 -18.09
N SER A 87 -4.67 -1.01 -18.64
CA SER A 87 -4.70 -1.42 -20.06
C SER A 87 -6.06 -1.91 -20.51
N ARG A 88 -6.50 -1.42 -21.66
CA ARG A 88 -7.76 -1.84 -22.29
C ARG A 88 -7.52 -3.05 -23.19
N THR A 89 -8.49 -3.96 -23.23
CA THR A 89 -8.43 -5.15 -24.10
C THR A 89 -8.52 -4.79 -25.59
N ASP A 90 -9.11 -3.65 -25.93
CA ASP A 90 -9.23 -3.15 -27.30
C ASP A 90 -8.01 -2.34 -27.78
N GLY A 91 -6.98 -2.20 -26.94
CA GLY A 91 -5.78 -1.42 -27.25
C GLY A 91 -6.00 0.09 -27.35
N GLY A 92 -7.15 0.59 -26.88
CA GLY A 92 -7.41 2.03 -26.81
C GLY A 92 -6.45 2.76 -25.87
N PRO A 93 -6.34 4.10 -25.98
CA PRO A 93 -5.45 4.89 -25.15
C PRO A 93 -5.86 4.83 -23.67
N THR A 94 -4.86 4.84 -22.80
CA THR A 94 -4.98 5.01 -21.35
C THR A 94 -4.11 6.18 -20.90
N GLU A 95 -4.38 6.71 -19.71
CA GLU A 95 -3.48 7.67 -19.07
C GLU A 95 -2.11 7.03 -18.85
N THR A 96 -1.05 7.77 -19.17
CA THR A 96 0.35 7.32 -19.04
C THR A 96 1.13 8.22 -18.09
N ASP A 97 0.57 9.34 -17.66
CA ASP A 97 1.14 10.16 -16.59
C ASP A 97 0.88 9.50 -15.23
N HIS A 98 1.88 8.73 -14.77
CA HIS A 98 1.82 8.02 -13.49
C HIS A 98 1.67 8.95 -12.29
N ARG A 99 2.13 10.21 -12.37
CA ARG A 99 1.94 11.20 -11.30
C ARG A 99 0.50 11.70 -11.25
N ARG A 100 -0.13 11.86 -12.40
CA ARG A 100 -1.56 12.21 -12.49
C ARG A 100 -2.45 11.06 -11.98
N ILE A 101 -2.11 9.82 -12.29
CA ILE A 101 -2.81 8.64 -11.76
C ILE A 101 -2.66 8.58 -10.23
N TRP A 102 -1.44 8.77 -9.72
CA TRP A 102 -1.17 8.81 -8.28
C TRP A 102 -1.93 9.94 -7.58
N GLN A 103 -1.94 11.14 -8.16
CA GLN A 103 -2.69 12.28 -7.66
C GLN A 103 -4.18 11.95 -7.52
N THR A 104 -4.76 11.34 -8.55
CA THR A 104 -6.17 10.89 -8.55
C THR A 104 -6.44 9.93 -7.40
N PHE A 105 -5.56 8.94 -7.19
CA PHE A 105 -5.67 8.00 -6.08
C PHE A 105 -5.56 8.69 -4.71
N ALA A 106 -4.59 9.59 -4.53
CA ALA A 106 -4.37 10.31 -3.28
C ALA A 106 -5.55 11.24 -2.92
N GLU A 107 -6.17 11.87 -3.91
CA GLU A 107 -7.40 12.67 -3.74
C GLU A 107 -8.58 11.83 -3.24
N HIS A 108 -8.63 10.56 -3.65
CA HIS A 108 -9.70 9.62 -3.32
C HIS A 108 -9.33 8.62 -2.22
N PHE A 109 -8.17 8.78 -1.57
CA PHE A 109 -7.67 7.85 -0.57
C PHE A 109 -8.63 7.70 0.64
N TYR A 110 -9.49 8.71 0.86
CA TYR A 110 -10.52 8.65 1.91
C TYR A 110 -11.55 7.54 1.69
N LEU A 111 -11.76 7.05 0.47
CA LEU A 111 -12.70 5.95 0.17
C LEU A 111 -12.29 4.63 0.82
N PHE A 112 -11.00 4.46 1.12
CA PHE A 112 -10.49 3.23 1.71
C PHE A 112 -10.64 3.19 3.25
N GLN A 113 -11.19 4.23 3.86
CA GLN A 113 -11.42 4.27 5.31
C GLN A 113 -12.35 3.13 5.75
N GLY A 114 -11.91 2.36 6.74
CA GLY A 114 -12.64 1.20 7.24
C GLY A 114 -12.53 -0.05 6.36
N THR A 115 -11.74 -0.01 5.29
CA THR A 115 -11.48 -1.18 4.43
C THR A 115 -10.16 -1.87 4.79
N PRO A 116 -10.03 -3.18 4.52
CA PRO A 116 -8.74 -3.88 4.62
C PRO A 116 -7.67 -3.24 3.73
N THR A 117 -8.01 -2.87 2.50
CA THR A 117 -7.07 -2.21 1.56
C THR A 117 -6.51 -0.91 2.12
N GLY A 118 -7.34 -0.05 2.71
CA GLY A 118 -6.85 1.17 3.36
C GLY A 118 -5.92 0.85 4.52
N THR A 119 -6.19 -0.22 5.25
CA THR A 119 -5.34 -0.69 6.34
C THR A 119 -3.98 -1.17 5.85
N TRP A 120 -3.94 -2.00 4.79
CA TRP A 120 -2.72 -2.50 4.17
C TRP A 120 -1.88 -1.39 3.57
N LEU A 121 -2.47 -0.53 2.74
CA LEU A 121 -1.77 0.62 2.12
C LEU A 121 -1.17 1.55 3.16
N THR A 122 -1.92 1.82 4.24
CA THR A 122 -1.35 2.62 5.31
C THR A 122 -0.14 1.87 5.90
N ASP A 123 -0.25 0.56 6.22
CA ASP A 123 0.84 -0.22 6.85
C ASP A 123 2.08 -0.32 5.95
N GLU A 124 1.90 -0.51 4.66
CA GLU A 124 2.96 -0.47 3.65
C GLU A 124 3.66 0.89 3.63
N LEU A 125 2.90 1.99 3.55
CA LEU A 125 3.44 3.34 3.57
C LEU A 125 4.30 3.59 4.83
N ASP A 126 3.84 3.17 6.01
CA ASP A 126 4.55 3.40 7.27
C ASP A 126 5.72 2.42 7.49
N SER A 127 5.45 1.11 7.46
CA SER A 127 6.40 0.06 7.85
C SER A 127 7.45 -0.21 6.77
N VAL A 128 7.08 -0.11 5.49
CA VAL A 128 7.98 -0.41 4.36
C VAL A 128 8.62 0.87 3.85
N PHE A 129 7.80 1.89 3.58
CA PHE A 129 8.29 3.13 2.99
C PHE A 129 8.69 4.18 4.03
N GLY A 130 8.27 4.11 5.29
CA GLY A 130 8.62 5.14 6.29
C GLY A 130 7.83 6.45 6.13
N VAL A 131 6.69 6.41 5.46
CA VAL A 131 5.74 7.50 5.29
C VAL A 131 4.74 7.44 6.46
N HIS A 132 4.96 8.30 7.45
CA HIS A 132 4.17 8.33 8.68
C HIS A 132 2.94 9.24 8.60
N GLU A 133 2.84 10.06 7.55
CA GLU A 133 1.68 10.91 7.30
C GLU A 133 0.60 10.18 6.49
N LYS A 134 -0.65 10.58 6.71
CA LYS A 134 -1.76 10.03 5.92
C LYS A 134 -1.70 10.60 4.50
N LEU A 135 -1.74 9.72 3.50
CA LEU A 135 -1.84 10.12 2.10
C LEU A 135 -3.10 10.97 1.85
N SER A 136 -2.92 12.06 1.13
CA SER A 136 -3.94 13.02 0.77
C SER A 136 -3.57 13.76 -0.52
N ALA A 137 -4.51 14.49 -1.10
CA ALA A 137 -4.26 15.35 -2.26
C ALA A 137 -3.07 16.31 -2.08
N LYS A 138 -2.78 16.75 -0.85
CA LYS A 138 -1.80 17.80 -0.55
C LYS A 138 -0.35 17.31 -0.52
N ASN A 139 -0.14 16.07 -0.11
CA ASN A 139 1.17 15.44 0.05
C ASN A 139 1.41 14.33 -0.97
N ALA A 140 0.51 14.19 -1.96
CA ALA A 140 0.55 13.12 -2.95
C ALA A 140 1.90 13.07 -3.69
N GLN A 141 2.36 14.20 -4.21
CA GLN A 141 3.60 14.27 -4.99
C GLN A 141 4.84 14.07 -4.11
N ASP A 142 4.85 14.61 -2.89
CA ASP A 142 5.96 14.42 -1.95
C ASP A 142 6.10 12.94 -1.56
N ILE A 143 4.97 12.26 -1.30
CA ILE A 143 4.96 10.83 -1.01
C ILE A 143 5.35 10.01 -2.24
N TYR A 144 4.91 10.41 -3.44
CA TYR A 144 5.33 9.76 -4.69
C TYR A 144 6.86 9.81 -4.82
N ASP A 145 7.45 11.00 -4.66
CA ASP A 145 8.91 11.19 -4.78
C ASP A 145 9.68 10.37 -3.74
N HIS A 146 9.15 10.29 -2.52
CA HIS A 146 9.74 9.50 -1.44
C HIS A 146 9.72 7.99 -1.73
N ILE A 147 8.60 7.47 -2.25
CA ILE A 147 8.51 6.05 -2.63
C ILE A 147 9.40 5.78 -3.83
N ASP A 148 9.37 6.64 -4.85
CA ASP A 148 10.17 6.51 -6.07
C ASP A 148 11.66 6.40 -5.71
N GLN A 149 12.19 7.29 -4.88
CA GLN A 149 13.57 7.24 -4.39
C GLN A 149 13.94 5.94 -3.65
N LYS A 150 12.98 5.21 -3.08
CA LYS A 150 13.21 3.96 -2.37
C LYS A 150 13.18 2.72 -3.26
N ILE A 151 12.57 2.82 -4.44
CA ILE A 151 12.37 1.68 -5.35
C ILE A 151 13.24 1.75 -6.61
N GLN A 152 14.00 2.85 -6.78
CA GLN A 152 15.13 2.94 -7.72
C GLN A 152 16.39 2.28 -7.14
#